data_AF-A0A7S0HLV8-F1
#
_entry.id   AF-A0A7S0HLV8-F1
#
_cell.length_a   1.000
_cell.length_b   1.000
_cell.length_c   1.000
_cell.angle_alpha   90.00
_cell.angle_beta   90.00
_cell.angle_gamma   90.00
#
_symmetry.space_group_name_H-M   'P 1'
#
loop_
_entity.id
_entity.type
_entity.pdbx_description
1 polymer ?
#
loop_
_entity_poly.entity_id
_entity_poly.type
_entity_poly.pdbx_seq_one_letter_code
_entity_poly.pdbx_strand_id
1 'polypeptide(L)'
;TFWGCLMIKYWERKQSSYAYYWSTSDLANRPKIRREFFAAIDKLDKHSEGHQVFSSNISPLEVKETRVLRRNKKTGQMEYKYPRCLRFQVYFLSFGFSLTLLGCVVIFFIYFYVINVIASYWDCQKGAFIGAIVHSSLIVITSIIYRKVAVVINDWEVHRTDIKYENSLILKIFFFEFCNNFLSMIWIAFFS
;
A
#
# COMPACT_ATOMS: atom_id res chain seq x y z
N THR A 1 -16.92 16.77 14.52
CA THR A 1 -17.27 18.11 15.03
C THR A 1 -17.49 19.06 13.86
N PHE A 2 -18.44 20.00 13.98
CA PHE A 2 -18.87 20.95 12.93
C PHE A 2 -17.71 21.60 12.15
N TRP A 3 -16.67 22.01 12.87
CA TRP A 3 -15.49 22.64 12.28
C TRP A 3 -14.74 21.73 11.30
N GLY A 4 -14.60 20.44 11.58
CA GLY A 4 -13.93 19.49 10.67
C GLY A 4 -14.67 19.34 9.34
N CYS A 5 -16.01 19.27 9.38
CA CYS A 5 -16.82 19.21 8.16
C CYS A 5 -16.73 20.50 7.35
N LEU A 6 -16.75 21.67 8.02
CA LEU A 6 -16.57 22.95 7.36
C LEU A 6 -15.19 23.07 6.71
N MET A 7 -14.13 22.67 7.43
CA MET A 7 -12.75 22.74 6.95
C MET A 7 -12.54 21.86 5.71
N ILE A 8 -13.05 20.62 5.71
CA ILE A 8 -12.98 19.72 4.55
C ILE A 8 -13.71 20.34 3.35
N LYS A 9 -14.97 20.78 3.53
CA LYS A 9 -15.74 21.41 2.45
C LYS A 9 -15.07 22.69 1.92
N TYR A 10 -14.49 23.49 2.80
CA TYR A 10 -13.76 24.70 2.43
C TYR A 10 -12.53 24.34 1.58
N TRP A 11 -11.73 23.36 2.03
CA TRP A 11 -10.55 22.91 1.31
C TRP A 11 -10.89 22.30 -0.04
N GLU A 12 -11.97 21.52 -0.14
CA GLU A 12 -12.44 20.93 -1.39
C GLU A 12 -12.77 21.97 -2.47
N ARG A 13 -13.41 23.07 -2.09
CA ARG A 13 -13.69 24.18 -3.04
C ARG A 13 -12.41 24.89 -3.47
N LYS A 14 -11.49 25.07 -2.53
CA LYS A 14 -10.24 25.79 -2.75
C LYS A 14 -9.29 25.01 -3.66
N GLN A 15 -9.15 23.69 -3.46
CA GLN A 15 -8.34 22.83 -4.34
C GLN A 15 -8.88 22.80 -5.78
N SER A 16 -10.21 22.78 -5.99
CA SER A 16 -10.79 22.82 -7.33
C SER A 16 -10.49 24.14 -8.04
N SER A 17 -10.55 25.26 -7.31
CA SER A 17 -10.22 26.58 -7.85
C SER A 17 -8.76 26.66 -8.28
N TYR A 18 -7.82 26.20 -7.43
CA TYR A 18 -6.39 26.19 -7.77
C TYR A 18 -6.06 25.21 -8.91
N ALA A 19 -6.70 24.05 -8.97
CA ALA A 19 -6.51 23.11 -10.07
C ALA A 19 -6.94 23.70 -11.43
N TYR A 20 -7.98 24.55 -11.42
CA TYR A 20 -8.39 25.30 -12.61
C TYR A 20 -7.36 26.39 -12.96
N TYR A 21 -6.94 27.22 -12.01
CA TYR A 21 -5.94 28.27 -12.25
C TYR A 21 -4.60 27.73 -12.75
N TRP A 22 -4.18 26.55 -12.29
CA TRP A 22 -2.96 25.89 -12.74
C TRP A 22 -3.16 24.96 -13.95
N SER A 23 -4.36 24.93 -14.54
CA SER A 23 -4.71 24.07 -15.67
C SER A 23 -4.38 22.58 -15.45
N THR A 24 -4.44 22.12 -14.20
CA THR A 24 -4.14 20.73 -13.81
C THR A 24 -5.41 19.88 -13.61
N SER A 25 -6.60 20.47 -13.76
CA SER A 25 -7.89 19.76 -13.62
C SER A 25 -8.02 18.54 -14.52
N ASP A 26 -7.46 18.61 -15.73
CA ASP A 26 -7.57 17.53 -16.73
C ASP A 26 -6.60 16.37 -16.49
N LEU A 27 -5.57 16.55 -15.66
CA LEU A 27 -4.57 15.51 -15.39
C LEU A 27 -5.19 14.29 -14.70
N ALA A 28 -6.23 14.49 -13.89
CA ALA A 28 -6.98 13.40 -13.26
C ALA A 28 -7.63 12.46 -14.30
N ASN A 29 -8.02 12.99 -15.46
CA ASN A 29 -8.64 12.23 -16.55
C ASN A 29 -7.62 11.51 -17.43
N ARG A 30 -6.33 11.87 -17.36
CA ARG A 30 -5.25 11.29 -18.16
C ARG A 30 -4.10 10.79 -17.27
N PRO A 31 -4.33 9.72 -16.49
CA PRO A 31 -3.31 9.22 -15.58
C PRO A 31 -2.12 8.64 -16.34
N LYS A 32 -0.92 9.03 -15.92
CA LYS A 32 0.34 8.48 -16.44
C LYS A 32 0.46 6.99 -16.13
N ILE A 33 0.79 6.20 -17.15
CA ILE A 33 0.98 4.74 -17.05
C ILE A 33 2.43 4.44 -16.65
N ARG A 34 2.63 3.49 -15.73
CA ARG A 34 3.95 3.06 -15.27
C ARG A 34 4.66 2.22 -16.30
N ARG A 35 5.98 2.43 -16.47
CA ARG A 35 6.81 1.60 -17.36
C ARG A 35 6.90 0.14 -16.87
N GLU A 36 7.01 -0.05 -15.56
CA GLU A 36 7.07 -1.38 -14.93
C GLU A 36 5.81 -2.21 -15.20
N PHE A 37 4.66 -1.56 -15.35
CA PHE A 37 3.42 -2.25 -15.70
C PHE A 37 3.52 -2.89 -17.09
N PHE A 38 4.06 -2.18 -18.08
CA PHE A 38 4.29 -2.76 -19.42
C PHE A 38 5.29 -3.92 -19.39
N ALA A 39 6.36 -3.80 -18.59
CA ALA A 39 7.33 -4.88 -18.42
C ALA A 39 6.70 -6.14 -17.81
N ALA A 40 5.77 -5.98 -16.86
CA ALA A 40 5.05 -7.11 -16.27
C ALA A 40 4.06 -7.75 -17.26
N ILE A 41 3.43 -6.96 -18.13
CA ILE A 41 2.56 -7.47 -19.20
C ILE A 41 3.37 -8.25 -20.24
N ASP A 42 4.53 -7.74 -20.66
CA ASP A 42 5.44 -8.44 -21.59
C ASP A 42 5.89 -9.81 -21.06
N LYS A 43 6.16 -9.90 -19.75
CA LYS A 43 6.48 -11.18 -19.09
C LYS A 43 5.31 -12.17 -19.11
N LEU A 44 4.09 -11.71 -18.83
CA LEU A 44 2.90 -12.56 -18.87
C LEU A 44 2.61 -13.08 -20.28
N ASP A 45 2.83 -12.23 -21.26
CA ASP A 45 2.60 -12.53 -22.66
C ASP A 45 3.57 -13.62 -23.18
N LYS A 46 4.88 -13.46 -22.92
CA LYS A 46 5.88 -14.50 -23.19
C LYS A 46 5.57 -15.84 -22.52
N HIS A 47 5.08 -15.81 -21.27
CA HIS A 47 4.71 -17.02 -20.55
C HIS A 47 3.49 -17.72 -21.18
N SER A 48 2.54 -16.97 -21.73
CA SER A 48 1.38 -17.54 -22.41
C SER A 48 1.71 -18.12 -23.78
N GLU A 49 2.68 -17.57 -24.52
CA GLU A 49 3.09 -18.07 -25.84
C GLU A 49 3.66 -19.50 -25.76
N GLY A 50 4.40 -19.83 -24.69
CA GLY A 50 4.93 -21.19 -24.48
C GLY A 50 3.86 -22.27 -24.25
N HIS A 51 2.67 -21.89 -23.80
CA HIS A 51 1.53 -22.81 -23.61
C HIS A 51 0.61 -22.91 -24.85
N GLN A 52 0.80 -22.07 -25.87
CA GLN A 52 -0.14 -21.91 -26.99
C GLN A 52 0.24 -22.61 -28.29
N VAL A 53 1.30 -23.41 -28.32
CA VAL A 53 1.76 -24.13 -29.54
C VAL A 53 0.69 -25.10 -30.12
N PHE A 54 -0.44 -25.35 -29.44
CA PHE A 54 -1.38 -26.39 -29.85
C PHE A 54 -2.71 -25.94 -30.49
N SER A 55 -3.09 -24.66 -30.59
CA SER A 55 -4.42 -24.39 -31.21
C SER A 55 -4.63 -23.00 -31.80
N SER A 56 -4.84 -23.00 -33.13
CA SER A 56 -5.83 -22.24 -33.93
C SER A 56 -5.23 -21.59 -35.19
N ASN A 57 -6.01 -21.60 -36.28
CA ASN A 57 -5.71 -20.99 -37.58
C ASN A 57 -5.77 -19.45 -37.57
N ILE A 58 -5.62 -18.83 -36.40
CA ILE A 58 -5.67 -17.38 -36.21
C ILE A 58 -4.22 -16.89 -36.14
N SER A 59 -3.94 -15.76 -36.80
CA SER A 59 -2.60 -15.20 -36.80
C SER A 59 -2.10 -14.99 -35.34
N PRO A 60 -0.85 -15.34 -35.01
CA PRO A 60 -0.33 -15.21 -33.64
C PRO A 60 -0.47 -13.80 -33.06
N LEU A 61 -0.47 -12.78 -33.93
CA LEU A 61 -0.62 -11.37 -33.58
C LEU A 61 -2.05 -11.00 -33.16
N GLU A 62 -3.10 -11.56 -33.79
CA GLU A 62 -4.51 -11.29 -33.39
C GLU A 62 -4.91 -11.95 -32.06
N VAL A 63 -4.41 -13.16 -31.80
CA VAL A 63 -4.68 -13.86 -30.52
C VAL A 63 -4.04 -13.12 -29.34
N LYS A 64 -2.84 -12.55 -29.56
CA LYS A 64 -2.09 -11.73 -28.61
C LYS A 64 -2.82 -10.43 -28.28
N GLU A 65 -3.40 -9.78 -29.28
CA GLU A 65 -4.12 -8.53 -29.11
C GLU A 65 -5.41 -8.70 -28.27
N THR A 66 -6.10 -9.84 -28.35
CA THR A 66 -7.42 -10.04 -27.72
C THR A 66 -7.40 -10.45 -26.24
N ARG A 67 -6.32 -11.07 -25.72
CA ARG A 67 -6.28 -11.58 -24.33
C ARG A 67 -5.92 -10.52 -23.29
N VAL A 68 -4.97 -9.65 -23.62
CA VAL A 68 -4.41 -8.65 -22.68
C VAL A 68 -5.01 -7.26 -22.87
N LEU A 69 -5.41 -6.90 -24.10
CA LEU A 69 -6.10 -5.64 -24.36
C LEU A 69 -7.61 -5.81 -24.23
N ARG A 70 -8.24 -4.92 -23.49
CA ARG A 70 -9.70 -4.82 -23.37
C ARG A 70 -10.11 -3.42 -23.78
N ARG A 71 -11.12 -3.31 -24.65
CA ARG A 71 -11.74 -2.03 -24.95
C ARG A 71 -12.40 -1.46 -23.70
N ASN A 72 -12.00 -0.25 -23.30
CA ASN A 72 -12.62 0.47 -22.20
C ASN A 72 -13.99 1.01 -22.66
N LYS A 73 -15.06 0.68 -21.91
CA LYS A 73 -16.43 1.09 -22.24
C LYS A 73 -16.65 2.61 -22.22
N LYS A 74 -15.84 3.35 -21.46
CA LYS A 74 -15.98 4.81 -21.30
C LYS A 74 -15.17 5.60 -22.31
N THR A 75 -13.95 5.16 -22.60
CA THR A 75 -13.01 5.88 -23.47
C THR A 75 -12.96 5.32 -24.89
N GLY A 76 -13.50 4.11 -25.13
CA GLY A 76 -13.42 3.40 -26.41
C GLY A 76 -12.02 2.89 -26.77
N GLN A 77 -11.00 3.25 -25.99
CA GLN A 77 -9.61 2.90 -26.24
C GLN A 77 -9.29 1.46 -25.79
N MET A 78 -8.35 0.81 -26.48
CA MET A 78 -7.83 -0.51 -26.12
C MET A 78 -6.84 -0.37 -24.96
N GLU A 79 -7.10 -1.08 -23.84
CA GLU A 79 -6.31 -0.95 -22.63
C GLU A 79 -5.85 -2.30 -22.08
N TYR A 80 -4.59 -2.38 -21.66
CA TYR A 80 -4.04 -3.56 -21.00
C TYR A 80 -4.68 -3.80 -19.63
N LYS A 81 -5.16 -5.02 -19.39
CA LYS A 81 -5.81 -5.41 -18.13
C LYS A 81 -5.14 -6.63 -17.51
N TYR A 82 -4.56 -6.43 -16.33
CA TYR A 82 -3.97 -7.51 -15.53
C TYR A 82 -5.06 -8.50 -15.02
N PRO A 83 -4.81 -9.82 -15.01
CA PRO A 83 -5.77 -10.83 -14.57
C PRO A 83 -6.20 -10.63 -13.11
N ARG A 84 -7.51 -10.75 -12.84
CA ARG A 84 -8.09 -10.42 -11.52
C ARG A 84 -7.65 -11.37 -10.40
N CYS A 85 -7.56 -12.67 -10.69
CA CYS A 85 -7.21 -13.69 -9.68
C CYS A 85 -5.79 -13.49 -9.16
N LEU A 86 -4.84 -13.28 -10.08
CA LEU A 86 -3.44 -12.95 -9.73
C LEU A 86 -3.38 -11.67 -8.91
N ARG A 87 -4.12 -10.63 -9.31
CA ARG A 87 -4.14 -9.37 -8.59
C ARG A 87 -4.65 -9.53 -7.15
N PHE A 88 -5.71 -10.32 -6.97
CA PHE A 88 -6.27 -10.61 -5.65
C PHE A 88 -5.29 -11.41 -4.78
N GLN A 89 -4.61 -12.42 -5.36
CA GLN A 89 -3.58 -13.19 -4.65
C GLN A 89 -2.43 -12.30 -4.18
N VAL A 90 -1.95 -11.38 -5.02
CA VAL A 90 -0.86 -10.46 -4.64
C VAL A 90 -1.31 -9.48 -3.56
N TYR A 91 -2.55 -8.99 -3.60
CA TYR A 91 -3.09 -8.13 -2.53
C TYR A 91 -3.23 -8.86 -1.18
N PHE A 92 -3.73 -10.10 -1.19
CA PHE A 92 -3.83 -10.91 0.03
C PHE A 92 -2.46 -11.27 0.60
N LEU A 93 -1.52 -11.63 -0.27
CA LEU A 93 -0.15 -11.95 0.11
C LEU A 93 0.56 -10.71 0.67
N SER A 94 0.38 -9.56 0.02
CA SER A 94 0.88 -8.25 0.46
C SER A 94 0.35 -7.88 1.84
N PHE A 95 -0.97 -7.96 2.05
CA PHE A 95 -1.60 -7.63 3.32
C PHE A 95 -1.16 -8.58 4.44
N GLY A 96 -1.15 -9.89 4.17
CA GLY A 96 -0.70 -10.90 5.11
C GLY A 96 0.77 -10.74 5.48
N PHE A 97 1.65 -10.49 4.51
CA PHE A 97 3.08 -10.27 4.74
C PHE A 97 3.33 -9.00 5.57
N SER A 98 2.60 -7.92 5.30
CA SER A 98 2.64 -6.69 6.11
C SER A 98 2.27 -6.95 7.57
N LEU A 99 1.22 -7.75 7.81
CA LEU A 99 0.74 -8.08 9.16
C LEU A 99 1.72 -8.99 9.92
N THR A 100 2.25 -10.01 9.26
CA THR A 100 3.20 -10.96 9.86
C THR A 100 4.52 -10.28 10.23
N LEU A 101 5.03 -9.40 9.38
CA LEU A 101 6.28 -8.69 9.63
C LEU A 101 6.14 -7.71 10.82
N LEU A 102 4.99 -7.04 10.93
CA LEU A 102 4.64 -6.26 12.12
C LEU A 102 4.54 -7.14 13.37
N GLY A 103 3.86 -8.28 13.28
CA GLY A 103 3.73 -9.24 14.39
C GLY A 103 5.08 -9.74 14.90
N CYS A 104 5.99 -10.15 14.02
CA CYS A 104 7.32 -10.62 14.39
C CYS A 104 8.16 -9.54 15.10
N VAL A 105 8.12 -8.30 14.61
CA VAL A 105 8.81 -7.16 15.25
C VAL A 105 8.20 -6.93 16.64
N VAL A 106 6.87 -6.85 16.74
CA VAL A 106 6.18 -6.64 18.02
C VAL A 106 6.48 -7.75 19.03
N ILE A 107 6.46 -9.02 18.62
CA ILE A 107 6.74 -10.18 19.49
C ILE A 107 8.20 -10.16 19.99
N PHE A 108 9.17 -9.90 19.12
CA PHE A 108 10.58 -9.78 19.50
C PHE A 108 10.80 -8.67 20.53
N PHE A 109 10.07 -7.56 20.40
CA PHE A 109 10.18 -6.43 21.30
C PHE A 109 9.36 -6.59 22.59
N ILE A 110 8.23 -7.30 22.58
CA ILE A 110 7.53 -7.74 23.81
C ILE A 110 8.45 -8.63 24.63
N TYR A 111 9.13 -9.57 23.97
CA TYR A 111 10.13 -10.41 24.61
C TYR A 111 11.25 -9.57 25.26
N PHE A 112 11.80 -8.58 24.53
CA PHE A 112 12.80 -7.67 25.08
C PHE A 112 12.26 -6.83 26.25
N TYR A 113 11.03 -6.32 26.15
CA TYR A 113 10.38 -5.56 27.22
C TYR A 113 10.17 -6.40 28.48
N VAL A 114 9.70 -7.64 28.36
CA VAL A 114 9.48 -8.55 29.49
C VAL A 114 10.79 -8.83 30.23
N ILE A 115 11.90 -9.04 29.52
CA ILE A 115 13.23 -9.19 30.13
C ILE A 115 13.61 -7.95 30.95
N ASN A 116 13.38 -6.75 30.41
CA ASN A 116 13.69 -5.50 31.11
C ASN A 116 12.76 -5.25 32.31
N VAL A 117 11.49 -5.65 32.24
CA VAL A 117 10.56 -5.57 33.38
C VAL A 117 10.98 -6.52 34.49
N ILE A 118 11.37 -7.75 34.17
CA ILE A 118 11.92 -8.70 35.15
C ILE A 118 13.18 -8.12 35.82
N ALA A 119 14.04 -7.45 35.04
CA ALA A 119 15.18 -6.73 35.60
C ALA A 119 14.77 -5.53 36.48
N SER A 120 13.64 -4.88 36.20
CA SER A 120 13.13 -3.75 36.99
C SER A 120 12.51 -4.12 38.33
N TYR A 121 12.19 -5.39 38.59
CA TYR A 121 11.79 -5.84 39.93
C TYR A 121 12.85 -5.53 41.00
N TRP A 122 14.10 -5.36 40.56
CA TRP A 122 15.21 -4.95 41.41
C TRP A 122 15.29 -3.42 41.59
N ASP A 123 14.81 -2.63 40.62
CA ASP A 123 14.82 -1.15 40.64
C ASP A 123 13.69 -0.56 39.76
N CYS A 124 12.54 -0.26 40.38
CA CYS A 124 11.27 0.05 39.71
C CYS A 124 11.31 1.37 38.91
N GLN A 125 11.94 2.42 39.44
CA GLN A 125 11.94 3.73 38.81
C GLN A 125 12.76 3.72 37.50
N LYS A 126 13.90 3.04 37.50
CA LYS A 126 14.73 2.89 36.29
C LYS A 126 14.00 2.09 35.22
N GLY A 127 13.29 1.03 35.61
CA GLY A 127 12.50 0.20 34.68
C GLY A 127 11.43 0.97 33.92
N ALA A 128 10.67 1.83 34.60
CA ALA A 128 9.61 2.61 33.97
C ALA A 128 10.16 3.61 32.93
N PHE A 129 11.23 4.33 33.28
CA PHE A 129 11.89 5.26 32.35
C PHE A 129 12.49 4.54 31.14
N ILE A 130 13.18 3.42 31.35
CA ILE A 130 13.75 2.60 30.27
C ILE A 130 12.63 2.05 29.37
N GLY A 131 11.54 1.54 29.97
CA GLY A 131 10.38 1.05 29.24
C GLY A 131 9.73 2.11 28.34
N ALA A 132 9.57 3.34 28.85
CA ALA A 132 9.02 4.44 28.07
C ALA A 132 9.92 4.86 26.90
N ILE A 133 11.24 4.91 27.11
CA ILE A 133 12.22 5.22 26.06
C ILE A 133 12.21 4.12 24.99
N VAL A 134 12.25 2.85 25.40
CA VAL A 134 12.20 1.71 24.49
C VAL A 134 10.90 1.73 23.68
N HIS A 135 9.75 1.95 24.33
CA HIS A 135 8.46 2.03 23.64
C HIS A 135 8.40 3.20 22.64
N SER A 136 8.89 4.38 23.00
CA SER A 136 8.92 5.54 22.10
C SER A 136 9.85 5.31 20.91
N SER A 137 11.02 4.72 21.15
CA SER A 137 11.96 4.35 20.09
C SER A 137 11.37 3.32 19.13
N LEU A 138 10.57 2.38 19.66
CA LEU A 138 9.91 1.34 18.88
C LEU A 138 8.94 1.93 17.86
N ILE A 139 8.13 2.91 18.26
CA ILE A 139 7.17 3.57 17.38
C ILE A 139 7.92 4.16 16.17
N VAL A 140 9.05 4.83 16.41
CA VAL A 140 9.87 5.47 15.36
C VAL A 140 10.53 4.42 14.45
N ILE A 141 11.24 3.45 15.04
CA ILE A 141 11.97 2.42 14.29
C ILE A 141 11.02 1.60 13.41
N THR A 142 9.90 1.18 14.00
CA THR A 142 8.86 0.39 13.33
C THR A 142 8.25 1.16 12.16
N SER A 143 8.03 2.47 12.31
CA SER A 143 7.55 3.33 11.21
C SER A 143 8.56 3.44 10.06
N ILE A 144 9.86 3.56 10.36
CA ILE A 144 10.92 3.62 9.35
C ILE A 144 11.04 2.30 8.58
N ILE A 145 11.06 1.17 9.30
CA ILE A 145 11.15 -0.16 8.70
C ILE A 145 9.93 -0.41 7.82
N TYR A 146 8.73 -0.12 8.32
CA TYR A 146 7.50 -0.36 7.58
C TYR A 146 7.43 0.45 6.29
N ARG A 147 7.86 1.72 6.29
CA ARG A 147 7.91 2.53 5.06
C ARG A 147 8.76 1.87 3.98
N LYS A 148 9.91 1.31 4.32
CA LYS A 148 10.76 0.58 3.37
C LYS A 148 10.09 -0.69 2.86
N VAL A 149 9.51 -1.46 3.78
CA VAL A 149 8.80 -2.71 3.45
C VAL A 149 7.59 -2.43 2.56
N ALA A 150 6.81 -1.39 2.86
CA ALA A 150 5.64 -0.99 2.10
C ALA A 150 5.99 -0.63 0.65
N VAL A 151 7.12 0.04 0.41
CA VAL A 151 7.60 0.31 -0.96
C VAL A 151 7.88 -0.99 -1.71
N VAL A 152 8.67 -1.90 -1.11
CA VAL A 152 9.00 -3.19 -1.73
C VAL A 152 7.73 -3.98 -2.06
N ILE A 153 6.79 -4.06 -1.12
CA ILE A 153 5.51 -4.73 -1.34
C ILE A 153 4.70 -4.06 -2.46
N ASN A 154 4.66 -2.73 -2.48
CA ASN A 154 3.87 -1.98 -3.45
C ASN A 154 4.44 -2.06 -4.88
N ASP A 155 5.77 -2.24 -5.00
CA ASP A 155 6.45 -2.52 -6.27
C ASP A 155 6.06 -3.90 -6.80
N TRP A 156 5.92 -4.89 -5.91
CA TRP A 156 5.50 -6.26 -6.27
C TRP A 156 4.03 -6.35 -6.69
N GLU A 157 3.17 -5.42 -6.26
CA GLU A 157 1.75 -5.38 -6.63
C GLU A 157 1.48 -4.90 -8.07
N VAL A 158 2.50 -4.43 -8.79
CA VAL A 158 2.45 -4.04 -10.21
C VAL A 158 1.22 -3.16 -10.54
N HIS A 159 1.27 -1.91 -10.08
CA HIS A 159 0.22 -0.93 -10.33
C HIS A 159 0.27 -0.37 -11.76
N ARG A 160 -0.90 -0.22 -12.41
CA ARG A 160 -1.00 0.31 -13.78
C ARG A 160 -0.58 1.78 -13.92
N THR A 161 -1.00 2.63 -13.00
CA THR A 161 -0.82 4.09 -13.07
C THR A 161 -0.09 4.60 -11.85
N ASP A 162 0.71 5.66 -12.01
CA ASP A 162 1.47 6.29 -10.92
C ASP A 162 0.55 6.64 -9.74
N ILE A 163 -0.59 7.28 -10.03
CA ILE A 163 -1.59 7.66 -9.01
C ILE A 163 -2.08 6.46 -8.20
N LYS A 164 -2.25 5.28 -8.83
CA LYS A 164 -2.73 4.08 -8.12
C LYS A 164 -1.63 3.46 -7.26
N TYR A 165 -0.39 3.50 -7.73
CA TYR A 165 0.77 3.08 -6.96
C TYR A 165 0.89 3.93 -5.69
N GLU A 166 0.91 5.25 -5.86
CA GLU A 166 1.06 6.19 -4.74
C GLU A 166 -0.10 6.09 -3.76
N ASN A 167 -1.35 6.07 -4.24
CA ASN A 167 -2.51 5.94 -3.35
C ASN A 167 -2.50 4.63 -2.55
N SER A 168 -2.08 3.53 -3.16
CA SER A 168 -1.95 2.24 -2.47
C SER A 168 -0.85 2.28 -1.42
N LEU A 169 0.31 2.86 -1.75
CA LEU A 169 1.44 3.03 -0.81
C LEU A 169 1.04 3.90 0.38
N ILE A 170 0.45 5.06 0.11
CA ILE A 170 -0.01 6.02 1.12
C ILE A 170 -1.02 5.35 2.05
N LEU A 171 -2.00 4.61 1.51
CA LEU A 171 -2.98 3.93 2.36
C LEU A 171 -2.33 2.89 3.27
N LYS A 172 -1.40 2.07 2.76
CA LYS A 172 -0.69 1.08 3.58
C LYS A 172 0.08 1.74 4.72
N ILE A 173 0.88 2.76 4.40
CA ILE A 173 1.65 3.52 5.40
C ILE A 173 0.71 4.21 6.39
N PHE A 174 -0.35 4.85 5.91
CA PHE A 174 -1.31 5.55 6.75
C PHE A 174 -1.99 4.62 7.75
N PHE A 175 -2.52 3.47 7.30
CA PHE A 175 -3.17 2.52 8.20
C PHE A 175 -2.20 2.00 9.25
N PHE A 176 -0.97 1.71 8.84
CA PHE A 176 0.06 1.26 9.76
C PHE A 176 0.40 2.32 10.81
N GLU A 177 0.68 3.55 10.38
CA GLU A 177 1.02 4.65 11.27
C GLU A 177 -0.14 5.04 12.17
N PHE A 178 -1.37 4.99 11.65
CA PHE A 178 -2.57 5.22 12.43
C PHE A 178 -2.68 4.19 13.56
N CYS A 179 -2.56 2.90 13.23
CA CYS A 179 -2.58 1.85 14.24
C CYS A 179 -1.43 2.02 15.25
N ASN A 180 -0.20 2.21 14.78
CA ASN A 180 0.99 2.30 15.62
C ASN A 180 0.95 3.50 16.60
N ASN A 181 0.38 4.64 16.18
CA ASN A 181 0.33 5.84 17.02
C ASN A 181 -0.94 5.95 17.88
N PHE A 182 -2.09 5.47 17.41
CA PHE A 182 -3.37 5.69 18.10
C PHE A 182 -3.89 4.46 18.84
N LEU A 183 -3.41 3.24 18.56
CA LEU A 183 -3.92 2.05 19.26
C LEU A 183 -3.63 2.07 20.77
N SER A 184 -2.46 2.55 21.20
CA SER A 184 -2.13 2.66 22.63
C SER A 184 -3.07 3.63 23.34
N MET A 185 -3.32 4.79 22.73
CA MET A 185 -4.24 5.79 23.29
C MET A 185 -5.68 5.30 23.30
N ILE A 186 -6.15 4.64 22.23
CA ILE A 186 -7.48 4.03 22.16
C ILE A 186 -7.61 2.95 23.23
N TRP A 187 -6.61 2.07 23.38
CA TRP A 187 -6.61 1.04 24.40
C TRP A 187 -6.75 1.63 25.79
N ILE A 188 -5.93 2.62 26.13
CA ILE A 188 -5.97 3.28 27.44
C ILE A 188 -7.32 4.00 27.64
N ALA A 189 -7.83 4.71 26.64
CA ALA A 189 -9.05 5.50 26.79
C ALA A 189 -10.32 4.65 26.99
N PHE A 190 -10.37 3.43 26.44
CA PHE A 190 -11.58 2.60 26.43
C PHE A 190 -11.48 1.32 27.28
N PHE A 191 -10.27 0.80 27.53
CA PHE A 191 -10.06 -0.50 28.18
C PHE A 191 -9.21 -0.42 29.46
N SER A 192 -8.52 0.69 29.75
CA SER A 192 -7.81 0.88 31.01
C SER A 192 -8.73 1.23 32.17
#